data_AF-A0A1W1VZS3-F1
#
_entry.id   AF-A0A1W1VZS3-F1
#
_cell.length_a   1.000
_cell.length_b   1.000
_cell.length_c   1.000
_cell.angle_alpha   90.00
_cell.angle_beta   90.00
_cell.angle_gamma   90.00
#
_symmetry.space_group_name_H-M   'P 1'
#
loop_
_entity.id
_entity.type
_entity.pdbx_description
1 polymer ?
#
loop_
_entity_poly.entity_id
_entity_poly.type
_entity_poly.pdbx_seq_one_letter_code
_entity_poly.pdbx_strand_id
1 'polypeptide(L)' 'MDYQPLHYIYRPAEQATSRTLLLLHGTGGDERDLLPIASQLGTGFNVLSVRGNVLENGMPRFFR' A
#
# COMPACT_ATOMS: atom_id res chain seq x y z
N MET A 1 8.85 10.22 -17.05
CA MET A 1 7.80 10.17 -16.01
C MET A 1 8.45 10.71 -14.76
N ASP A 2 7.79 11.66 -14.09
CA ASP A 2 8.30 12.22 -12.84
C ASP A 2 7.89 11.29 -11.71
N TYR A 3 8.80 10.39 -11.35
CA TYR A 3 8.60 9.48 -10.25
C TYR A 3 8.89 10.19 -8.92
N GLN A 4 7.99 10.03 -7.97
CA GLN A 4 8.20 10.41 -6.58
C GLN A 4 8.99 9.31 -5.83
N PRO A 5 9.64 9.61 -4.70
CA PRO A 5 10.08 8.59 -3.77
C PRO A 5 8.92 7.66 -3.39
N LEU A 6 9.20 6.37 -3.24
CA LEU A 6 8.19 5.41 -2.85
C LEU A 6 7.79 5.63 -1.38
N HIS A 7 6.51 5.90 -1.13
CA HIS A 7 5.97 5.91 0.22
C HIS A 7 5.29 4.57 0.51
N TYR A 8 5.57 3.99 1.66
CA TYR A 8 4.97 2.73 2.07
C TYR A 8 4.77 2.65 3.57
N ILE A 9 3.84 1.78 3.97
CA ILE A 9 3.64 1.34 5.35
C ILE A 9 3.88 -0.16 5.38
N TYR A 10 4.78 -0.59 6.27
CA TYR A 10 4.99 -1.99 6.58
C TYR A 10 4.51 -2.28 8.01
N ARG A 11 3.67 -3.30 8.18
CA ARG A 11 3.28 -3.86 9.48
C ARG A 11 3.61 -5.35 9.47
N PRO A 12 4.59 -5.80 10.28
CA PRO A 12 4.93 -7.22 10.34
C PRO A 12 3.83 -8.00 11.06
N ALA A 13 3.63 -9.25 10.63
CA ALA A 13 2.93 -10.25 11.44
C ALA A 13 3.87 -10.84 12.50
N GLU A 14 3.29 -11.52 13.48
CA GLU A 14 4.04 -12.18 14.56
C GLU A 14 4.92 -13.33 14.05
N GLN A 15 4.45 -14.07 13.03
CA GLN A 15 5.17 -15.19 12.46
C GLN A 15 5.94 -14.76 11.21
N ALA A 16 7.26 -14.95 11.21
CA ALA A 16 8.14 -14.57 10.10
C ALA A 16 7.78 -15.24 8.76
N THR A 17 7.09 -16.38 8.78
CA THR A 17 6.64 -17.13 7.60
C THR A 17 5.25 -16.73 7.09
N SER A 18 4.63 -15.71 7.70
CA SER A 18 3.29 -15.24 7.31
C SER A 18 3.28 -14.70 5.88
N ARG A 19 2.15 -14.88 5.19
CA ARG A 19 1.93 -14.29 3.87
C ARG A 19 1.91 -12.76 3.96
N THR A 20 2.22 -12.09 2.86
CA THR A 20 2.15 -10.62 2.77
C THR A 20 0.91 -10.20 1.99
N LEU A 21 0.10 -9.35 2.61
CA LEU A 21 -0.97 -8.62 1.96
C LEU A 21 -0.39 -7.33 1.37
N LEU A 22 -0.33 -7.27 0.04
CA LEU A 22 0.06 -6.07 -0.70
C LEU A 22 -1.18 -5.20 -0.95
N LEU A 23 -1.17 -3.97 -0.46
CA LEU A 23 -2.27 -3.02 -0.64
C LEU A 23 -1.90 -1.98 -1.69
N LEU A 24 -2.76 -1.86 -2.71
CA LEU A 24 -2.62 -0.94 -3.83
C LEU A 24 -3.87 -0.08 -3.91
N HIS A 25 -3.76 1.20 -3.58
CA HIS A 25 -4.89 2.14 -3.57
C HIS A 25 -5.45 2.44 -4.98
N GLY A 26 -6.65 3.01 -5.05
CA GLY A 26 -7.22 3.52 -6.31
C GLY A 26 -6.60 4.85 -6.75
N THR A 27 -6.88 5.33 -7.95
CA THR A 27 -6.38 6.64 -8.43
C THR A 27 -6.69 7.77 -7.43
N GLY A 28 -5.68 8.57 -7.08
CA GLY A 28 -5.84 9.68 -6.14
C GLY A 28 -5.75 9.29 -4.66
N GLY A 29 -5.66 8.00 -4.37
CA GLY A 29 -5.49 7.47 -3.01
C GLY A 29 -4.05 7.52 -2.50
N ASP A 30 -3.84 6.92 -1.32
CA ASP A 30 -2.53 6.80 -0.69
C ASP A 30 -2.30 5.48 0.07
N GLU A 31 -1.13 5.34 0.71
CA GLU A 31 -0.71 4.13 1.44
C GLU A 31 -1.55 3.83 2.71
N ARG A 32 -2.51 4.68 3.10
CA ARG A 32 -3.36 4.50 4.27
C ARG A 32 -4.77 4.01 3.94
N ASP A 33 -5.27 4.26 2.73
CA ASP A 33 -6.67 4.04 2.34
C ASP A 33 -7.20 2.64 2.63
N LEU A 34 -6.38 1.62 2.35
CA LEU A 34 -6.79 0.22 2.44
C LEU A 34 -6.42 -0.44 3.79
N LEU A 35 -5.77 0.29 4.70
CA LEU A 35 -5.42 -0.25 6.03
C LEU A 35 -6.65 -0.71 6.83
N PRO A 36 -7.81 -0.01 6.81
CA PRO A 36 -9.00 -0.49 7.49
C PRO A 36 -9.51 -1.83 6.93
N ILE A 37 -9.39 -2.03 5.61
CA ILE A 37 -9.79 -3.31 4.97
C ILE A 37 -8.83 -4.43 5.39
N ALA A 38 -7.52 -4.17 5.40
CA ALA A 38 -6.54 -5.14 5.87
C ALA A 38 -6.81 -5.58 7.32
N SER A 39 -7.21 -4.67 8.21
CA SER A 39 -7.57 -5.03 9.59
C SER A 39 -8.81 -5.93 9.71
N GLN A 40 -9.72 -5.89 8.74
CA GLN A 40 -10.91 -6.76 8.72
C GLN A 40 -10.60 -8.19 8.24
N LEU A 41 -9.49 -8.37 7.51
CA LEU A 41 -9.07 -9.69 7.02
C LEU A 41 -8.37 -10.53 8.09
N GLY A 42 -7.97 -9.93 9.23
CA GLY A 42 -7.29 -10.58 10.35
C GLY A 42 -5.88 -10.07 10.63
N THR A 43 -5.13 -10.78 11.49
CA THR A 43 -3.78 -10.39 11.97
C THR A 43 -2.68 -11.37 11.57
N GLY A 44 -2.98 -12.39 10.77
CA GLY A 44 -2.06 -13.48 10.40
C GLY A 44 -1.20 -13.23 9.16
N PHE A 45 -1.03 -11.97 8.75
CA PHE A 45 -0.29 -11.60 7.55
C PHE A 45 0.49 -10.31 7.74
N ASN A 46 1.64 -10.22 7.09
CA ASN A 46 2.34 -8.96 6.94
C ASN A 46 1.48 -8.01 6.09
N VAL A 47 1.49 -6.72 6.40
CA VAL A 47 0.85 -5.70 5.56
C VAL A 47 1.94 -4.85 4.94
N LEU A 48 1.96 -4.80 3.60
CA LEU A 48 2.75 -3.84 2.83
C LEU A 48 1.78 -2.98 2.02
N SER A 49 1.62 -1.72 2.43
CA SER A 49 0.78 -0.75 1.72
C SER A 49 1.65 0.27 1.03
N VAL A 50 1.39 0.55 -0.25
CA VAL A 50 2.28 1.36 -1.09
C VAL A 50 1.51 2.50 -1.74
N ARG A 51 2.06 3.71 -1.72
CA ARG A 51 1.60 4.83 -2.54
C ARG A 51 2.21 4.74 -3.92
N GLY A 52 1.37 4.81 -4.95
CA GLY A 52 1.81 4.94 -6.33
C GLY A 52 2.77 6.12 -6.49
N ASN A 53 3.92 5.88 -7.13
CA ASN A 53 4.98 6.88 -7.26
C ASN A 53 4.88 7.73 -8.54
N VAL A 54 3.80 7.59 -9.31
CA VAL A 54 3.50 8.42 -10.49
C VAL A 54 2.43 9.43 -10.11
N LEU A 55 2.61 10.70 -10.51
CA LEU A 55 1.57 11.71 -10.40
C LEU A 55 0.90 11.93 -11.77
N GLU A 56 -0.43 11.83 -11.81
CA GLU A 56 -1.25 12.21 -12.95
C GLU A 56 -2.25 13.26 -12.49
N ASN A 57 -2.16 14.49 -12.98
CA ASN A 57 -3.00 15.62 -12.56
C ASN A 57 -3.03 15.82 -11.02
N GLY A 58 -1.88 15.58 -10.36
CA GLY A 58 -1.75 15.67 -8.90
C GLY A 58 -2.25 14.45 -8.12
N MET A 59 -2.80 13.43 -8.80
CA MET A 59 -3.28 12.20 -8.17
C MET A 59 -2.20 11.10 -8.22
N PRO A 60 -1.90 10.43 -7.09
CA PRO A 60 -1.02 9.28 -7.09
C PRO A 60 -1.56 8.09 -7.90
N ARG A 61 -0.67 7.42 -8.66
CA ARG A 61 -0.92 6.23 -9.48
C ARG A 61 0.30 5.30 -9.52
N PHE A 62 0.09 4.05 -9.91
CA PHE A 62 1.15 3.05 -10.08
C PHE A 62 1.73 3.00 -11.49
N PHE A 63 0.98 3.51 -12.47
CA PHE A 63 1.34 3.50 -13.89
C PHE A 63 0.59 4.63 -14.61
N ARG A 64 1.05 4.95 -15.83
CA ARG A 64 0.43 5.89 -16.77
C ARG A 64 0.00 5.13 -18.03
#